data_AF-I5B1D2-F1
#
_entry.id   AF-I5B1D2-F1
#
_cell.length_a   1.000
_cell.length_b   1.000
_cell.length_c   1.000
_cell.angle_alpha   90.00
_cell.angle_beta   90.00
_cell.angle_gamma   90.00
#
_symmetry.space_group_name_H-M   'P 1'
#
loop_
_entity.id
_entity.type
_entity.pdbx_description
1 polymer ?
#
loop_
_entity_poly.entity_id
_entity_poly.type
_entity_poly.pdbx_seq_one_letter_code
_entity_poly.pdbx_strand_id
1 'polypeptide(L)' 'MNSPELKNITIKELIDQYPTLIKLFMDMGLLCIGCPAETFHTVTDIAGEYGLNLNHFVDQINRVIQNTAIPTNSRTKTIK' A
#
# COMPACT_ATOMS: atom_id res chain seq x y z
N MET A 1 2.41 -4.72 12.37
CA MET A 1 3.78 -4.52 11.85
C MET A 1 4.34 -3.21 12.37
N ASN A 2 5.64 -3.16 12.69
CA ASN A 2 6.34 -1.92 13.00
C ASN A 2 6.85 -1.26 11.70
N SER A 3 6.91 0.07 11.64
CA SER A 3 7.36 0.85 10.48
C SER A 3 8.71 0.46 9.85
N PRO A 4 9.75 -0.03 10.56
CA PRO A 4 11.00 -0.45 9.93
C PRO A 4 10.88 -1.75 9.12
N GLU A 5 10.02 -2.70 9.51
CA GLU A 5 9.87 -3.96 8.76
C GLU A 5 9.12 -3.75 7.45
N LEU A 6 8.22 -2.77 7.41
CA LEU A 6 7.46 -2.40 6.23
C LEU A 6 8.34 -1.86 5.09
N LYS A 7 9.55 -1.38 5.37
CA LYS A 7 10.45 -0.81 4.36
C LYS A 7 11.08 -1.88 3.48
N ASN A 8 11.29 -3.08 4.04
CA ASN A 8 12.05 -4.16 3.42
C ASN A 8 11.16 -5.31 2.92
N ILE A 9 9.89 -5.32 3.29
CA ILE A 9 8.90 -6.28 2.76
C ILE A 9 8.63 -5.98 1.28
N THR A 10 8.44 -7.04 0.49
CA THR A 10 8.08 -6.91 -0.92
C THR A 10 6.62 -6.47 -1.07
N ILE A 11 6.32 -5.78 -2.17
CA ILE A 11 4.95 -5.41 -2.49
C ILE A 11 4.05 -6.65 -2.62
N LYS A 12 4.57 -7.75 -3.17
CA LYS A 12 3.83 -9.02 -3.25
C LYS A 12 3.41 -9.51 -1.86
N GLU A 13 4.34 -9.60 -0.91
CA GLU A 13 4.04 -10.09 0.43
C GLU A 13 3.06 -9.16 1.17
N LEU A 14 3.19 -7.84 0.97
CA LEU A 14 2.23 -6.86 1.49
C LEU A 14 0.81 -7.07 0.95
N ILE A 15 0.67 -7.30 -0.35
CA ILE A 15 -0.62 -7.52 -0.99
C ILE A 15 -1.22 -8.89 -0.64
N ASP A 16 -0.37 -9.91 -0.50
CA ASP A 16 -0.76 -11.27 -0.09
C ASP A 16 -1.40 -11.23 1.32
N GLN A 17 -0.78 -10.47 2.23
CA GLN A 17 -1.31 -10.26 3.58
C GLN A 17 -2.48 -9.28 3.62
N TYR A 18 -2.45 -8.23 2.78
CA TYR A 18 -3.42 -7.13 2.78
C TYR A 18 -3.86 -6.78 1.36
N PRO A 19 -4.80 -7.54 0.75
CA PRO A 19 -5.24 -7.31 -0.63
C PRO A 19 -5.93 -5.96 -0.84
N THR A 20 -6.35 -5.28 0.22
CA THR A 20 -6.90 -3.92 0.19
C THR A 20 -5.87 -2.87 -0.24
N LEU A 21 -4.57 -3.16 -0.08
CA LEU A 21 -3.48 -2.30 -0.55
C LEU A 21 -3.39 -2.23 -2.07
N ILE A 22 -3.93 -3.21 -2.80
CA ILE A 22 -3.99 -3.20 -4.27
C ILE A 22 -4.64 -1.90 -4.75
N LYS A 23 -5.73 -1.46 -4.10
CA LYS A 23 -6.43 -0.23 -4.49
C LYS A 23 -5.57 1.02 -4.25
N LEU A 24 -4.83 1.06 -3.15
CA LEU A 24 -3.89 2.15 -2.84
C LEU A 24 -2.80 2.24 -3.92
N PHE A 25 -2.17 1.11 -4.25
CA PHE A 25 -1.11 1.06 -5.26
C PHE A 25 -1.64 1.43 -6.66
N MET A 26 -2.82 0.93 -7.04
CA MET A 26 -3.47 1.33 -8.30
C MET A 26 -3.75 2.83 -8.37
N ASP A 27 -4.20 3.45 -7.26
CA ASP A 27 -4.47 4.89 -7.19
C ASP A 27 -3.18 5.72 -7.36
N MET A 28 -2.06 5.21 -6.86
CA MET A 28 -0.72 5.80 -7.06
C MET A 28 -0.13 5.53 -8.46
N GLY A 29 -0.87 4.84 -9.35
CA GLY A 29 -0.39 4.54 -10.70
C GLY A 29 0.64 3.42 -10.77
N LEU A 30 0.83 2.66 -9.68
CA LEU A 30 1.62 1.44 -9.67
C LEU A 30 0.81 0.34 -10.37
N LEU A 31 0.69 0.42 -11.69
CA LEU A 31 -0.04 -0.58 -12.51
C LEU A 31 0.79 -1.86 -12.75
N CYS A 32 2.08 -1.77 -12.47
CA CYS A 32 3.12 -2.77 -12.64
C CYS A 32 3.09 -3.92 -11.60
N ILE A 33 2.19 -3.88 -10.61
CA ILE A 33 2.06 -4.96 -9.59
C ILE A 33 1.60 -6.32 -10.16
N GLY A 34 1.27 -6.39 -11.45
CA GLY A 34 0.89 -7.63 -12.14
C GLY A 34 1.97 -8.29 -12.99
N CYS A 35 3.13 -7.65 -13.22
CA CYS A 35 4.18 -8.23 -14.05
C CYS A 35 5.20 -8.99 -13.16
N PRO A 36 5.66 -10.19 -13.57
CA PRO A 36 6.47 -11.07 -12.71
C PRO A 36 7.83 -10.48 -12.31
N ALA A 37 8.35 -9.50 -13.04
CA ALA A 37 9.61 -8.82 -12.72
C ALA A 37 9.49 -7.84 -11.54
N GLU A 38 8.31 -7.26 -11.34
CA GLU A 38 8.05 -6.10 -10.47
C GLU A 38 7.50 -6.54 -9.11
N THR A 39 7.16 -7.83 -9.02
CA THR A 39 6.66 -8.54 -7.84
C THR A 39 7.70 -8.59 -6.70
N PHE A 40 8.98 -8.36 -7.00
CA PHE A 40 10.08 -8.42 -6.05
C PHE A 40 10.49 -7.07 -5.46
N HIS A 41 9.95 -5.96 -5.95
CA HIS A 41 10.29 -4.64 -5.39
C HIS A 41 9.82 -4.51 -3.94
N THR A 42 10.68 -3.93 -3.11
CA THR A 42 10.34 -3.58 -1.74
C THR A 42 9.64 -2.23 -1.70
N VAL A 43 9.02 -1.91 -0.56
CA VAL A 43 8.46 -0.57 -0.34
C VAL A 43 9.50 0.52 -0.53
N THR A 44 10.76 0.27 -0.12
CA THR A 44 11.86 1.21 -0.32
C THR A 44 12.24 1.37 -1.78
N ASP A 45 12.25 0.28 -2.53
CA ASP A 45 12.58 0.26 -3.95
C ASP A 45 11.56 1.08 -4.77
N ILE A 46 10.27 0.81 -4.56
CA ILE A 46 9.17 1.59 -5.17
C ILE A 46 9.25 3.07 -4.78
N ALA A 47 9.54 3.38 -3.51
CA ALA A 47 9.68 4.76 -3.09
C ALA A 47 10.83 5.48 -3.83
N GLY A 48 11.95 4.78 -4.08
CA GLY A 48 13.07 5.30 -4.84
C GLY A 48 12.74 5.53 -6.31
N GLU A 49 12.20 4.51 -6.98
CA GLU A 49 11.88 4.53 -8.41
C GLU A 49 10.81 5.60 -8.75
N TYR A 50 9.81 5.75 -7.89
CA TYR A 50 8.72 6.72 -8.08
C TYR A 50 8.99 8.09 -7.43
N GLY A 51 10.16 8.29 -6.82
CA GLY A 51 10.52 9.55 -6.15
C GLY A 51 9.61 9.91 -4.96
N LEU A 52 9.03 8.91 -4.29
CA LEU A 52 8.14 9.09 -3.15
C LEU A 52 8.94 9.27 -1.86
N ASN A 53 8.40 10.05 -0.93
CA ASN A 53 8.95 10.08 0.43
C ASN A 53 8.66 8.75 1.13
N LEU A 54 9.70 7.96 1.40
CA LEU A 54 9.58 6.64 2.04
C LEU A 54 8.79 6.67 3.35
N ASN A 55 8.99 7.68 4.19
CA ASN A 55 8.30 7.75 5.48
C ASN A 55 6.81 8.05 5.30
N HIS A 56 6.45 8.95 4.36
CA HIS A 56 5.07 9.23 4.02
C HIS A 56 4.38 8.01 3.39
N PHE A 57 5.08 7.31 2.51
CA PHE A 57 4.56 6.10 1.87
C PHE A 57 4.27 4.99 2.88
N VAL A 58 5.22 4.72 3.80
CA VAL A 58 5.04 3.77 4.90
C VAL A 58 3.88 4.18 5.83
N ASP A 59 3.70 5.47 6.09
CA ASP A 59 2.58 5.98 6.88
C ASP A 59 1.23 5.72 6.19
N GLN A 60 1.14 5.97 4.87
CA GLN A 60 -0.07 5.68 4.10
C GLN A 60 -0.43 4.19 4.09
N ILE A 61 0.55 3.31 3.86
CA ILE A 61 0.33 1.86 3.90
C ILE A 61 -0.17 1.45 5.30
N ASN A 62 0.47 1.94 6.36
CA ASN A 62 0.03 1.66 7.73
C ASN A 62 -1.40 2.14 7.98
N ARG A 63 -1.77 3.34 7.53
CA ARG A 63 -3.15 3.84 7.66
C ARG A 63 -4.16 2.94 6.99
N VAL A 64 -3.86 2.45 5.78
CA VAL A 64 -4.76 1.52 5.09
C VAL A 64 -4.87 0.21 5.87
N ILE A 65 -3.76 -0.38 6.30
CA ILE A 65 -3.77 -1.61 7.11
C ILE A 65 -4.61 -1.42 8.38
N GLN A 66 -4.39 -0.33 9.13
CA GLN A 66 -5.15 -0.01 10.35
C GLN A 66 -6.64 0.26 10.06
N ASN A 67 -6.96 0.93 8.95
CA ASN A 67 -8.34 1.17 8.54
C ASN A 67 -9.05 -0.12 8.12
N THR A 68 -8.33 -1.14 7.62
CA THR A 68 -8.91 -2.44 7.28
C THR A 68 -9.23 -3.29 8.51
N ALA A 69 -8.56 -3.03 9.63
CA ALA A 69 -8.89 -3.63 10.91
C ALA A 69 -10.20 -3.04 11.50
N ILE A 70 -10.73 -1.99 10.89
CA ILE A 70 -12.03 -1.39 11.24
C ILE A 70 -13.04 -1.79 10.16
N PRO A 71 -14.11 -2.55 10.47
CA PRO A 71 -15.17 -2.80 9.51
C PRO A 71 -15.86 -1.47 9.21
N THR A 72 -15.50 -0.84 8.10
CA THR A 72 -16.15 0.38 7.63
C THR A 72 -17.49 0.01 6.97
N ASN A 73 -18.46 -0.37 7.79
CA ASN A 73 -19.84 0.00 7.52
C ASN A 73 -19.96 1.52 7.74
N SER A 74 -19.72 2.30 6.69
CA SER A 74 -20.15 3.70 6.64
C SER A 74 -20.66 3.99 5.25
N ARG A 75 -21.91 3.55 5.05
CA ARG A 75 -22.80 4.17 4.08
C ARG A 75 -22.97 5.66 4.42
N THR A 76 -23.15 6.43 3.35
CA THR A 76 -23.74 7.78 3.25
C THR A 76 -22.91 8.99 3.66
N LYS A 77 -22.51 9.76 2.64
CA LYS A 77 -22.77 11.20 2.64
C LYS A 77 -23.67 11.54 1.45
N THR A 78 -24.98 11.45 1.68
CA THR A 78 -25.97 12.28 0.99
C THR A 78 -25.71 13.73 1.38
N ILE A 79 -25.53 14.64 0.43
CA ILE A 79 -25.90 16.04 0.63
C ILE A 79 -26.30 16.65 -0.72
N LYS A 80 -27.63 16.82 -0.84
CA LYS A 80 -28.44 17.77 -1.63
C LYS A 80 -28.06 18.07 -3.08
#